data_AF-A0A815FS18-F1
#
_entry.id   AF-A0A815FS18-F1
#
_cell.length_a   1.000
_cell.length_b   1.000
_cell.length_c   1.000
_cell.angle_alpha   90.00
_cell.angle_beta   90.00
_cell.angle_gamma   90.00
#
_symmetry.space_group_name_H-M   'P 1'
#
loop_
_entity.id
_entity.type
_entity.pdbx_description
1 polymer ?
#
loop_
_entity_poly.entity_id
_entity_poly.type
_entity_poly.pdbx_seq_one_letter_code
_entity_poly.pdbx_strand_id
1 'polypeptide(L)'
;MKTTYAYVYTNNFNPLDVSKNVLNRSGDFSNQGQFQLTAVLEADMKYDFVMTTSSPNITGKFSIQASGRSNIHFNRICSPSVIEIPYPDAVKSKYSLQLTTNSQTYSRDCRKSNYYYETIRMNVVETGYYALSSDSSMDIFDDSSIDIFDDSSIDTFGDIYKDDFNPMNPFENLLSQDYRACSSPDFKFIVYLHTDTKYILVVTTSSPNMTGNFSILTTGINTIILNRYGK
;
A
#
# COMPACT_ATOMS: atom_id res chain seq x y z
N MET A 1 -6.82 12.72 19.38
CA MET A 1 -7.77 12.96 18.27
C MET A 1 -7.01 12.85 16.95
N LYS A 2 -7.59 12.25 15.92
CA LYS A 2 -6.94 12.11 14.61
C LYS A 2 -7.19 13.39 13.82
N THR A 3 -6.24 14.30 13.80
CA THR A 3 -6.33 15.48 12.96
C THR A 3 -6.18 15.09 11.49
N THR A 4 -7.13 15.49 10.66
CA THR A 4 -7.11 15.23 9.22
C THR A 4 -6.79 16.49 8.43
N TYR A 5 -6.09 16.30 7.32
CA TYR A 5 -5.77 17.34 6.35
C TYR A 5 -6.29 16.90 4.98
N ALA A 6 -6.72 17.88 4.19
CA ALA A 6 -7.16 17.66 2.82
C ALA A 6 -6.44 18.61 1.87
N TYR A 7 -6.14 18.11 0.69
CA TYR A 7 -5.48 18.82 -0.39
C TYR A 7 -6.21 18.53 -1.70
N VAL A 8 -6.34 19.54 -2.54
CA VAL A 8 -6.84 19.42 -3.92
C VAL A 8 -5.72 19.83 -4.85
N TYR A 9 -5.49 19.08 -5.92
CA TYR A 9 -4.49 19.35 -6.94
C TYR A 9 -5.16 19.47 -8.32
N THR A 10 -4.70 20.41 -9.16
CA THR A 10 -5.29 20.65 -10.50
C THR A 10 -4.96 19.61 -11.56
N ASN A 11 -3.90 18.83 -11.34
CA ASN A 11 -3.39 17.84 -12.30
C ASN A 11 -3.23 16.49 -11.60
N ASN A 12 -2.01 16.21 -11.14
CA ASN A 12 -1.65 15.02 -10.40
C ASN A 12 -1.06 15.38 -9.04
N PHE A 13 -1.28 14.50 -8.08
CA PHE A 13 -0.55 14.44 -6.83
C PHE A 13 0.76 13.68 -7.03
N ASN A 14 1.87 14.32 -6.68
CA ASN A 14 3.17 13.65 -6.57
C ASN A 14 3.54 13.49 -5.09
N PRO A 15 3.58 12.26 -4.54
CA PRO A 15 3.96 12.05 -3.14
C PRO A 15 5.41 12.45 -2.83
N LEU A 16 6.24 12.61 -3.86
CA LEU A 16 7.65 13.03 -3.76
C LEU A 16 7.83 14.55 -3.82
N ASP A 17 6.81 15.26 -4.31
CA ASP A 17 6.77 16.72 -4.37
C ASP A 17 5.33 17.19 -4.10
N VAL A 18 4.97 17.12 -2.82
CA VAL A 18 3.62 17.43 -2.31
C VAL A 18 3.21 18.89 -2.49
N SER A 19 4.15 19.76 -2.88
CA SER A 19 3.89 21.19 -3.09
C SER A 19 3.45 21.50 -4.52
N LYS A 20 3.81 20.64 -5.46
CA LYS A 20 3.50 20.80 -6.88
C LYS A 20 2.01 20.63 -7.14
N ASN A 21 1.44 21.48 -7.99
CA ASN A 21 0.04 21.45 -8.43
C ASN A 21 -1.02 21.63 -7.34
N VAL A 22 -0.65 22.01 -6.10
CA VAL A 22 -1.64 22.26 -5.04
C VAL A 22 -2.56 23.41 -5.43
N LEU A 23 -3.84 23.12 -5.61
CA LEU A 23 -4.89 24.11 -5.83
C LEU A 23 -5.33 24.73 -4.50
N ASN A 24 -5.60 23.88 -3.52
CA ASN A 24 -6.08 24.30 -2.21
C ASN A 24 -5.77 23.27 -1.13
N ARG A 25 -5.74 23.70 0.14
CA ARG A 25 -5.54 22.83 1.30
C ARG A 25 -6.36 23.29 2.50
N SER A 26 -6.75 22.33 3.34
CA SER A 26 -7.38 22.55 4.63
C SER A 26 -6.73 21.69 5.70
N GLY A 27 -6.63 22.23 6.92
CA GLY A 27 -6.29 21.47 8.13
C GLY A 27 -7.50 21.21 9.03
N ASP A 28 -7.21 20.84 10.28
CA ASP A 28 -8.22 20.54 11.31
C ASP A 28 -9.21 21.70 11.44
N PHE A 29 -10.47 21.40 11.21
CA PHE A 29 -11.59 22.25 11.54
C PHE A 29 -12.07 21.85 12.95
N SER A 30 -12.28 22.86 13.80
CA SER A 30 -12.98 22.76 15.09
C SER A 30 -12.43 21.81 16.17
N ASN A 31 -11.16 21.39 16.11
CA ASN A 31 -10.57 20.40 17.04
C ASN A 31 -11.31 19.05 17.06
N GLN A 32 -12.10 18.73 16.02
CA GLN A 32 -12.85 17.49 15.93
C GLN A 32 -12.14 16.42 15.09
N GLY A 33 -10.97 16.74 14.53
CA GLY A 33 -10.24 15.83 13.65
C GLY A 33 -10.84 15.73 12.25
N GLN A 34 -11.60 16.75 11.85
CA GLN A 34 -12.24 16.84 10.53
C GLN A 34 -11.57 17.95 9.71
N PHE A 35 -11.67 17.92 8.40
CA PHE A 35 -11.26 19.03 7.54
C PHE A 35 -12.50 19.68 6.91
N GLN A 36 -12.41 20.97 6.57
CA GLN A 36 -13.38 21.64 5.73
C GLN A 36 -12.66 22.44 4.63
N LEU A 37 -12.76 21.97 3.39
CA LEU A 37 -12.09 22.58 2.25
C LEU A 37 -13.14 23.15 1.28
N THR A 38 -12.95 24.39 0.85
CA THR A 38 -13.76 25.02 -0.20
C THR A 38 -12.85 25.43 -1.34
N ALA A 39 -13.02 24.85 -2.52
CA ALA A 39 -12.26 25.18 -3.72
C ALA A 39 -13.20 25.53 -4.88
N VAL A 40 -12.73 26.43 -5.75
CA VAL A 40 -13.38 26.67 -7.04
C VAL A 40 -12.86 25.63 -8.01
N LEU A 41 -13.74 24.76 -8.49
CA LEU A 41 -13.42 23.70 -9.46
C LEU A 41 -14.13 24.02 -10.78
N GLU A 42 -13.38 23.93 -11.87
CA GLU A 42 -13.93 24.04 -13.23
C GLU A 42 -14.68 22.76 -13.62
N ALA A 43 -15.77 22.92 -14.39
CA ALA A 43 -16.56 21.81 -14.88
C ALA A 43 -15.76 20.93 -15.86
N ASP A 44 -16.04 19.62 -15.87
CA ASP A 44 -15.39 18.61 -16.73
C ASP A 44 -13.86 18.47 -16.57
N MET A 45 -13.29 19.10 -15.54
CA MET A 45 -11.88 18.95 -15.17
C MET A 45 -11.69 17.87 -14.09
N LYS A 46 -10.53 17.21 -14.11
CA LYS A 46 -10.14 16.22 -13.11
C LYS A 46 -9.19 16.84 -12.10
N TYR A 47 -9.35 16.46 -10.84
CA TYR A 47 -8.53 16.93 -9.73
C TYR A 47 -8.14 15.74 -8.86
N ASP A 48 -6.93 15.76 -8.33
CA ASP A 48 -6.52 14.80 -7.32
C ASP A 48 -6.90 15.35 -5.95
N PHE A 49 -7.67 14.56 -5.20
CA PHE A 49 -8.02 14.86 -3.81
C PHE A 49 -7.22 13.93 -2.89
N VAL A 50 -6.40 14.52 -2.02
CA VAL A 50 -5.58 13.77 -1.06
C VAL A 50 -6.04 14.10 0.35
N MET A 51 -6.39 13.06 1.11
CA MET A 51 -6.65 13.16 2.55
C MET A 51 -5.54 12.46 3.30
N THR A 52 -5.02 13.11 4.35
CA THR A 52 -3.98 12.56 5.21
C THR A 52 -4.20 12.93 6.67
N THR A 53 -3.37 12.40 7.56
CA THR A 53 -3.40 12.68 9.00
C THR A 53 -2.22 13.55 9.41
N SER A 54 -2.33 14.21 10.56
CA SER A 54 -1.28 15.09 11.10
C SER A 54 0.00 14.36 11.50
N SER A 55 -0.12 13.07 11.81
CA SER A 55 0.96 12.25 12.36
C SER A 55 1.17 11.03 11.48
N PRO A 56 2.43 10.60 11.27
CA PRO A 56 2.72 9.41 10.47
C PRO A 56 2.07 8.16 11.09
N ASN A 57 1.80 7.17 10.23
CA ASN A 57 1.29 5.83 10.60
C ASN A 57 -0.09 5.81 11.28
N ILE A 58 -0.87 6.87 11.14
CA ILE A 58 -2.26 6.88 11.62
C ILE A 58 -3.19 6.40 10.51
N THR A 59 -3.83 5.25 10.72
CA THR A 59 -4.84 4.67 9.82
C THR A 59 -6.24 4.70 10.44
N GLY A 60 -7.28 4.54 9.63
CA GLY A 60 -8.66 4.44 10.13
C GLY A 60 -9.70 4.53 9.03
N LYS A 61 -10.94 4.13 9.35
CA LYS A 61 -12.09 4.34 8.47
C LYS A 61 -12.42 5.83 8.39
N PHE A 62 -12.85 6.28 7.21
CA PHE A 62 -13.26 7.65 6.97
C PHE A 62 -14.39 7.70 5.93
N SER A 63 -15.07 8.83 5.85
CA SER A 63 -16.01 9.17 4.79
C SER A 63 -15.75 10.60 4.33
N ILE A 64 -16.07 10.88 3.06
CA ILE A 64 -15.96 12.23 2.47
C ILE A 64 -17.35 12.64 2.04
N GLN A 65 -17.73 13.87 2.39
CA GLN A 65 -18.93 14.53 1.89
C GLN A 65 -18.51 15.75 1.08
N ALA A 66 -19.05 15.88 -0.13
CA ALA A 66 -18.87 17.06 -0.96
C ALA A 66 -20.22 17.64 -1.36
N SER A 67 -20.28 18.96 -1.41
CA SER A 67 -21.44 19.71 -1.86
C SER A 67 -21.00 20.82 -2.79
N GLY A 68 -21.83 21.14 -3.78
CA GLY A 68 -21.53 22.12 -4.81
C GLY A 68 -22.75 22.42 -5.66
N ARG A 69 -22.58 23.29 -6.65
CA ARG A 69 -23.64 23.64 -7.62
C ARG A 69 -24.00 22.48 -8.57
N SER A 70 -23.15 21.47 -8.65
CA SER A 70 -23.34 20.25 -9.44
C SER A 70 -22.77 19.05 -8.68
N ASN A 71 -23.01 17.85 -9.20
CA ASN A 71 -22.53 16.61 -8.62
C ASN A 71 -21.00 16.51 -8.73
N ILE A 72 -20.36 16.07 -7.64
CA ILE A 72 -18.94 15.72 -7.62
C ILE A 72 -18.86 14.20 -7.56
N HIS A 73 -18.14 13.61 -8.52
CA HIS A 73 -17.92 12.16 -8.56
C HIS A 73 -16.52 11.85 -8.04
N PHE A 74 -16.44 11.09 -6.96
CA PHE A 74 -15.17 10.60 -6.43
C PHE A 74 -14.83 9.27 -7.07
N ASN A 75 -13.69 9.22 -7.76
CA ASN A 75 -13.08 7.98 -8.22
C ASN A 75 -11.80 7.77 -7.42
N ARG A 76 -11.69 6.63 -6.73
CA ARG A 76 -10.44 6.29 -6.03
C ARG A 76 -9.35 6.07 -7.07
N ILE A 77 -8.31 6.88 -7.02
CA ILE A 77 -7.09 6.64 -7.78
C ILE A 77 -6.32 5.57 -7.02
N CYS A 78 -6.19 4.38 -7.60
CA CYS A 78 -5.26 3.40 -7.07
C CYS A 78 -3.84 3.82 -7.39
N SER A 79 -2.91 3.48 -6.50
CA SER A 79 -1.46 3.72 -6.63
C SER A 79 -1.07 3.80 -8.11
N PRO A 80 -0.50 4.91 -8.58
CA PRO A 80 -0.29 5.16 -9.99
C PRO A 80 0.22 3.90 -10.70
N SER A 81 -0.44 3.52 -11.79
CA SER A 81 -0.06 2.35 -12.61
C SER A 81 1.42 2.41 -13.00
N VAL A 82 1.98 3.61 -13.02
CA VAL A 82 3.42 3.88 -12.94
C VAL A 82 3.62 4.93 -11.86
N ILE A 83 4.16 4.57 -10.69
CA ILE A 83 4.78 5.59 -9.85
C ILE A 83 6.22 5.65 -10.31
N GLU A 84 6.53 6.66 -11.13
CA GLU A 84 7.91 6.97 -11.47
C GLU A 84 8.60 7.42 -10.18
N ILE A 85 9.45 6.55 -9.65
CA ILE A 85 10.39 6.98 -8.61
C ILE A 85 11.34 8.02 -9.23
N PRO A 86 11.88 8.98 -8.46
CA PRO A 86 12.58 10.15 -8.97
C PRO A 86 14.01 9.82 -9.40
N TYR A 87 14.26 8.59 -9.85
CA TYR A 87 15.56 8.05 -10.19
C TYR A 87 15.52 7.56 -11.64
N PRO A 88 16.09 8.34 -12.59
CA PRO A 88 16.16 7.95 -14.00
C PRO A 88 16.85 6.59 -14.21
N ASP A 89 17.84 6.30 -13.37
CA ASP A 89 18.63 5.06 -13.39
C ASP A 89 18.22 4.07 -12.29
N ALA A 90 16.91 3.99 -12.01
CA ALA A 90 16.37 3.13 -10.99
C ALA A 90 16.79 1.65 -11.15
N VAL A 91 17.34 1.07 -10.08
CA VAL A 91 17.70 -0.34 -10.03
C VAL A 91 16.46 -1.18 -9.74
N LYS A 92 16.28 -2.26 -10.51
CA LYS A 92 15.19 -3.22 -10.35
C LYS A 92 15.70 -4.56 -9.84
N SER A 93 14.97 -5.21 -8.94
CA SER A 93 15.25 -6.58 -8.52
C SER A 93 13.97 -7.39 -8.33
N LYS A 94 14.09 -8.72 -8.43
CA LYS A 94 12.98 -9.69 -8.28
C LYS A 94 13.38 -10.74 -7.25
N TYR A 95 12.47 -11.08 -6.33
CA TYR A 95 12.66 -12.13 -5.32
C TYR A 95 11.40 -12.99 -5.23
N SER A 96 11.52 -14.29 -5.51
CA SER A 96 10.38 -15.21 -5.63
C SER A 96 10.25 -16.14 -4.43
N LEU A 97 9.02 -16.34 -3.96
CA LEU A 97 8.67 -17.30 -2.90
C LEU A 97 7.33 -17.98 -3.21
N GLN A 98 6.88 -18.80 -2.27
CA GLN A 98 5.61 -19.49 -2.29
C GLN A 98 4.97 -19.45 -0.90
N LEU A 99 3.67 -19.16 -0.84
CA LEU A 99 2.84 -19.46 0.32
C LEU A 99 2.40 -20.92 0.22
N THR A 100 2.59 -21.69 1.29
CA THR A 100 2.21 -23.11 1.34
C THR A 100 1.41 -23.40 2.60
N THR A 101 0.81 -24.58 2.70
CA THR A 101 0.13 -25.03 3.92
C THR A 101 1.07 -25.19 5.13
N ASN A 102 2.39 -25.21 4.89
CA ASN A 102 3.42 -25.22 5.94
C ASN A 102 3.86 -23.81 6.36
N SER A 103 3.46 -22.76 5.63
CA SER A 103 3.74 -21.38 6.03
C SER A 103 3.01 -21.06 7.34
N GLN A 104 3.59 -20.16 8.14
CA GLN A 104 2.94 -19.71 9.37
C GLN A 104 1.62 -19.01 9.04
N THR A 105 0.69 -19.00 9.99
CA THR A 105 -0.58 -18.28 9.85
C THR A 105 -0.70 -17.18 10.89
N TYR A 106 -1.40 -16.11 10.55
CA TYR A 106 -1.81 -15.11 11.51
C TYR A 106 -3.26 -14.66 11.29
N SER A 107 -3.79 -13.93 12.26
CA SER A 107 -5.14 -13.37 12.22
C SER A 107 -5.09 -11.93 11.73
N ARG A 108 -5.52 -11.70 10.49
CA ARG A 108 -5.62 -10.35 9.91
C ARG A 108 -6.84 -9.57 10.39
N ASP A 109 -7.92 -10.30 10.69
CA ASP A 109 -9.23 -9.76 11.04
C ASP A 109 -9.57 -9.89 12.53
N CYS A 110 -8.58 -10.28 13.35
CA CYS A 110 -8.74 -10.58 14.78
C CYS A 110 -9.75 -11.70 15.07
N ARG A 111 -10.13 -12.52 14.09
CA ARG A 111 -11.07 -13.65 14.29
C ARG A 111 -10.37 -14.99 14.34
N LYS A 112 -9.61 -15.32 13.28
CA LYS A 112 -8.98 -16.64 13.14
C LYS A 112 -7.62 -16.53 12.47
N SER A 113 -6.67 -17.33 12.96
CA SER A 113 -5.40 -17.52 12.28
C SER A 113 -5.58 -18.46 11.10
N ASN A 114 -5.81 -17.91 9.92
CA ASN A 114 -6.06 -18.65 8.68
C ASN A 114 -5.47 -17.98 7.44
N TYR A 115 -4.63 -16.96 7.61
CA TYR A 115 -3.90 -16.34 6.51
C TYR A 115 -2.45 -16.81 6.56
N TYR A 116 -2.05 -17.61 5.58
CA TYR A 116 -0.65 -17.98 5.39
C TYR A 116 0.17 -16.75 5.09
N TYR A 117 1.37 -16.64 5.65
CA TYR A 117 2.26 -15.52 5.39
C TYR A 117 3.72 -15.95 5.31
N GLU A 118 4.50 -15.13 4.61
CA GLU A 118 5.96 -15.15 4.64
C GLU A 118 6.47 -13.82 5.18
N THR A 119 7.49 -13.90 6.03
CA THR A 119 8.25 -12.74 6.51
C THR A 119 9.56 -12.63 5.73
N ILE A 120 9.83 -11.45 5.17
CA ILE A 120 11.01 -11.15 4.38
C ILE A 120 11.72 -9.96 5.02
N ARG A 121 12.95 -10.16 5.49
CA ARG A 121 13.80 -9.07 5.93
C ARG A 121 14.29 -8.27 4.72
N MET A 122 14.16 -6.96 4.81
CA MET A 122 14.64 -6.02 3.81
C MET A 122 15.92 -5.34 4.32
N ASN A 123 17.03 -5.52 3.61
CA ASN A 123 18.26 -4.78 3.87
C ASN A 123 18.43 -3.69 2.81
N VAL A 124 18.31 -2.45 3.25
CA VAL A 124 18.34 -1.25 2.41
C VAL A 124 19.78 -0.81 2.26
N VAL A 125 20.29 -0.80 1.03
CA VAL A 125 21.69 -0.44 0.73
C VAL A 125 21.88 1.08 0.71
N GLU A 126 20.84 1.83 0.34
CA GLU A 126 20.91 3.29 0.21
C GLU A 126 19.59 3.92 0.66
N THR A 127 19.66 5.05 1.38
CA THR A 127 18.45 5.71 1.90
C THR A 127 17.70 6.38 0.75
N GLY A 128 16.41 6.15 0.62
CA GLY A 128 15.62 6.77 -0.45
C GLY A 128 14.21 6.20 -0.62
N TYR A 129 13.57 6.59 -1.71
CA TYR A 129 12.26 6.06 -2.09
C TYR A 129 12.40 4.74 -2.85
N TYR A 130 11.53 3.80 -2.50
CA TYR A 130 11.46 2.50 -3.13
C TYR A 130 10.03 2.18 -3.51
N ALA A 131 9.82 1.74 -4.74
CA ALA A 131 8.59 1.11 -5.17
C ALA A 131 8.71 -0.40 -4.98
N LEU A 132 7.71 -0.99 -4.35
CA LEU A 132 7.59 -2.43 -4.20
C LEU A 132 6.24 -2.87 -4.77
N SER A 133 6.24 -3.99 -5.48
CA SER A 133 5.02 -4.67 -5.87
C SER A 133 5.19 -6.18 -5.79
N SER A 134 4.08 -6.90 -5.72
CA SER A 134 4.09 -8.31 -6.05
C SER A 134 3.91 -8.54 -7.55
N ASP A 135 4.14 -9.79 -7.93
CA ASP A 135 3.80 -10.40 -9.20
C ASP A 135 3.35 -11.82 -8.88
N SER A 136 2.04 -12.02 -8.82
CA SER A 136 1.38 -13.27 -8.44
C SER A 136 0.79 -14.06 -9.61
N SER A 137 1.06 -13.68 -10.86
CA SER A 137 0.55 -14.33 -12.07
C SER A 137 1.13 -15.73 -12.32
N MET A 138 1.51 -16.46 -11.26
CA MET A 138 2.10 -17.78 -11.33
C MET A 138 1.26 -18.79 -10.55
N ASP A 139 0.64 -19.71 -11.30
CA ASP A 139 0.04 -21.00 -10.92
C ASP A 139 -0.51 -21.09 -9.48
N ILE A 140 -1.84 -20.94 -9.35
CA ILE A 140 -2.60 -21.41 -8.19
C ILE A 140 -2.65 -22.96 -8.21
N PHE A 141 -2.30 -23.59 -7.08
CA PHE A 141 -2.69 -24.96 -6.75
C PHE A 141 -3.81 -24.90 -5.70
N ASP A 142 -5.07 -24.85 -6.13
CA ASP A 142 -6.24 -24.85 -5.24
C ASP A 142 -6.95 -26.22 -5.28
N ASP A 143 -7.35 -26.71 -4.10
CA ASP A 143 -8.13 -27.92 -3.84
C ASP A 143 -9.63 -27.59 -3.56
N SER A 144 -10.05 -26.34 -3.77
CA SER A 144 -11.42 -25.91 -3.51
C SER A 144 -12.05 -25.24 -4.73
N SER A 145 -13.00 -25.96 -5.35
CA SER A 145 -13.85 -25.44 -6.40
C SER A 145 -14.80 -24.36 -5.88
N ILE A 146 -14.64 -23.09 -6.29
CA ILE A 146 -15.73 -22.11 -6.42
C ILE A 146 -15.36 -20.97 -7.40
N ASP A 147 -16.18 -20.88 -8.46
CA ASP A 147 -16.58 -19.77 -9.34
C ASP A 147 -15.55 -18.79 -9.95
N ILE A 148 -14.98 -19.24 -11.08
CA ILE A 148 -14.77 -18.55 -12.39
C ILE A 148 -14.72 -17.00 -12.39
N PHE A 149 -13.52 -16.46 -12.14
CA PHE A 149 -12.82 -15.58 -13.10
C PHE A 149 -11.44 -16.21 -13.31
N ASP A 150 -11.13 -16.57 -14.54
CA ASP A 150 -9.88 -17.23 -14.95
C ASP A 150 -8.71 -16.23 -14.83
N ASP A 151 -8.15 -16.11 -13.63
CA ASP A 151 -6.82 -15.54 -13.37
C ASP A 151 -6.15 -16.45 -12.35
N SER A 152 -5.16 -17.22 -12.77
CA SER A 152 -4.41 -18.20 -11.96
C SER A 152 -3.49 -17.54 -10.93
N SER A 153 -3.85 -16.35 -10.46
CA SER A 153 -3.07 -15.45 -9.62
C SER A 153 -3.64 -15.37 -8.21
N ILE A 154 -2.77 -15.44 -7.20
CA ILE A 154 -3.20 -15.18 -5.82
C ILE A 154 -3.37 -13.68 -5.60
N ASP A 155 -4.50 -13.24 -5.04
CA ASP A 155 -4.67 -11.86 -4.58
C ASP A 155 -3.71 -11.64 -3.38
N THR A 156 -2.58 -10.99 -3.62
CA THR A 156 -1.55 -10.76 -2.60
C THR A 156 -1.85 -9.53 -1.75
N PHE A 157 -1.29 -9.54 -0.55
CA PHE A 157 -1.39 -8.49 0.44
C PHE A 157 0.00 -8.26 1.02
N GLY A 158 0.46 -7.02 1.02
CA GLY A 158 1.81 -6.65 1.44
C GLY A 158 1.81 -5.64 2.57
N ASP A 159 2.51 -5.97 3.65
CA ASP A 159 2.70 -5.12 4.83
C ASP A 159 4.19 -4.89 5.08
N ILE A 160 4.63 -3.64 5.20
CA ILE A 160 5.97 -3.30 5.69
C ILE A 160 5.89 -2.89 7.14
N TYR A 161 6.72 -3.52 7.95
CA TYR A 161 6.96 -3.21 9.35
C TYR A 161 8.33 -2.59 9.54
N LYS A 162 8.43 -1.62 10.42
CA LYS A 162 9.71 -1.13 10.96
C LYS A 162 10.09 -1.98 12.17
N ASP A 163 11.36 -2.31 12.32
CA ASP A 163 11.93 -3.06 13.44
C ASP A 163 11.46 -4.52 13.58
N ASP A 164 10.19 -4.81 13.87
CA ASP A 164 9.70 -6.18 14.01
C ASP A 164 8.22 -6.37 13.66
N PHE A 165 7.86 -7.61 13.30
CA PHE A 165 6.50 -8.04 13.01
C PHE A 165 5.99 -8.98 14.12
N ASN A 166 4.84 -8.64 14.70
CA ASN A 166 4.18 -9.44 15.71
C ASN A 166 2.87 -10.04 15.14
N PRO A 167 2.79 -11.35 14.85
CA PRO A 167 1.58 -11.96 14.29
C PRO A 167 0.38 -11.92 15.24
N MET A 168 0.60 -11.74 16.55
CA MET A 168 -0.47 -11.56 17.55
C MET A 168 -0.98 -10.12 17.62
N ASN A 169 -0.22 -9.17 17.10
CA ASN A 169 -0.57 -7.76 17.04
C ASN A 169 -0.08 -7.14 15.70
N PRO A 170 -0.71 -7.51 14.58
CA PRO A 170 -0.21 -7.17 13.23
C PRO A 170 -0.30 -5.68 12.87
N PHE A 171 -0.83 -4.84 13.76
CA PHE A 171 -0.82 -3.39 13.61
C PHE A 171 0.38 -2.73 14.31
N GLU A 172 1.09 -3.48 15.15
CA GLU A 172 2.30 -3.02 15.82
C GLU A 172 3.42 -2.80 14.80
N ASN A 173 4.09 -1.65 14.86
CA ASN A 173 5.17 -1.24 13.97
C ASN A 173 4.87 -1.22 12.46
N LEU A 174 3.59 -1.30 12.07
CA LEU A 174 3.18 -1.20 10.67
C LEU A 174 3.56 0.17 10.12
N LEU A 175 4.37 0.16 9.06
CA LEU A 175 4.84 1.35 8.34
C LEU A 175 4.01 1.63 7.09
N SER A 176 3.71 0.59 6.31
CA SER A 176 2.94 0.71 5.07
C SER A 176 2.19 -0.59 4.79
N GLN A 177 1.06 -0.49 4.10
CA GLN A 177 0.19 -1.62 3.77
C GLN A 177 -0.48 -1.35 2.42
N ASP A 178 -0.51 -2.36 1.54
CA ASP A 178 -1.36 -2.37 0.35
C ASP A 178 -1.86 -3.80 0.09
N TYR A 179 -3.03 -3.89 -0.52
CA TYR A 179 -3.75 -5.16 -0.69
C TYR A 179 -4.40 -5.37 -2.04
N ARG A 180 -4.32 -4.35 -2.90
CA ARG A 180 -4.82 -4.39 -4.27
C ARG A 180 -4.49 -3.08 -4.97
N ALA A 181 -3.69 -3.15 -6.02
CA ALA A 181 -3.60 -2.06 -6.99
C ALA A 181 -4.85 -2.06 -7.89
N CYS A 182 -6.00 -1.59 -7.37
CA CYS A 182 -7.29 -1.51 -8.08
C CYS A 182 -7.78 -2.86 -8.64
N SER A 183 -7.40 -3.13 -9.90
CA SER A 183 -7.82 -4.23 -10.74
C SER A 183 -6.77 -5.32 -10.85
N SER A 184 -5.58 -5.11 -10.28
CA SER A 184 -4.53 -6.13 -10.20
C SER A 184 -4.60 -6.89 -8.87
N PRO A 185 -4.37 -8.21 -8.87
CA PRO A 185 -4.25 -9.04 -7.67
C PRO A 185 -3.01 -8.68 -6.84
N ASP A 186 -2.15 -7.79 -7.35
CA ASP A 186 -0.88 -7.45 -6.75
C ASP A 186 -0.97 -6.25 -5.81
N PHE A 187 -0.25 -6.32 -4.69
CA PHE A 187 0.02 -5.14 -3.88
C PHE A 187 1.04 -4.24 -4.60
N LYS A 188 0.91 -2.92 -4.43
CA LYS A 188 1.89 -1.95 -4.93
C LYS A 188 1.94 -0.70 -4.06
N PHE A 189 3.09 -0.41 -3.47
CA PHE A 189 3.30 0.81 -2.68
C PHE A 189 4.68 1.43 -2.90
N ILE A 190 4.79 2.72 -2.55
CA ILE A 190 6.06 3.41 -2.36
C ILE A 190 6.30 3.63 -0.89
N VAL A 191 7.54 3.45 -0.47
CA VAL A 191 8.00 3.71 0.89
C VAL A 191 9.35 4.40 0.85
N TYR A 192 9.57 5.33 1.80
CA TYR A 192 10.89 5.90 2.05
C TYR A 192 11.60 5.04 3.09
N LEU A 193 12.76 4.49 2.73
CA LEU A 193 13.50 3.57 3.58
C LEU A 193 14.87 4.14 3.90
N HIS A 194 15.31 3.91 5.13
CA HIS A 194 16.64 4.32 5.62
C HIS A 194 17.60 3.14 5.66
N THR A 195 18.87 3.41 5.39
CA THR A 195 19.97 2.48 5.73
C THR A 195 20.00 2.25 7.24
N ASP A 196 20.59 1.12 7.66
CA ASP A 196 20.75 0.73 9.07
C ASP A 196 19.45 0.59 9.88
N THR A 197 18.29 0.65 9.21
CA THR A 197 16.99 0.41 9.82
C THR A 197 16.50 -0.99 9.46
N LYS A 198 16.00 -1.74 10.43
CA LYS A 198 15.41 -3.06 10.19
C LYS A 198 14.00 -2.87 9.62
N TYR A 199 13.74 -3.49 8.48
CA TYR A 199 12.39 -3.56 7.90
C TYR A 199 12.02 -5.01 7.61
N ILE A 200 10.76 -5.34 7.82
CA ILE A 200 10.18 -6.64 7.53
C ILE A 200 9.01 -6.43 6.57
N LEU A 201 9.07 -7.04 5.40
CA LEU A 201 7.94 -7.19 4.50
C LEU A 201 7.23 -8.50 4.86
N VAL A 202 5.96 -8.42 5.21
CA VAL A 202 5.06 -9.56 5.31
C VAL A 202 4.25 -9.64 4.03
N VAL A 203 4.28 -10.80 3.37
CA VAL A 203 3.41 -11.09 2.23
C VAL A 203 2.42 -12.18 2.63
N THR A 204 1.15 -11.94 2.34
CA THR A 204 0.03 -12.85 2.59
C THR A 204 -1.01 -12.70 1.47
N THR A 205 -2.19 -13.28 1.63
CA THR A 205 -3.28 -13.21 0.65
C THR A 205 -4.46 -12.40 1.15
N SER A 206 -5.26 -11.88 0.22
CA SER A 206 -6.50 -11.14 0.52
C SER A 206 -7.59 -12.04 1.11
N SER A 207 -7.66 -13.30 0.67
CA SER A 207 -8.60 -14.30 1.19
C SER A 207 -7.87 -15.37 2.03
N PRO A 208 -8.53 -15.94 3.06
CA PRO A 208 -7.90 -16.91 3.94
C PRO A 208 -7.68 -18.26 3.26
N ASN A 209 -6.75 -19.04 3.80
CA ASN A 209 -6.36 -20.39 3.35
C ASN A 209 -5.83 -20.47 1.90
N MET A 210 -5.48 -19.34 1.28
CA MET A 210 -4.91 -19.34 -0.05
C MET A 210 -3.40 -19.63 -0.01
N THR A 211 -2.95 -20.44 -0.96
CA THR A 211 -1.55 -20.76 -1.20
C THR A 211 -1.21 -20.48 -2.66
N GLY A 212 0.05 -20.26 -2.97
CA GLY A 212 0.44 -19.93 -4.34
C GLY A 212 1.82 -19.29 -4.43
N ASN A 213 2.32 -19.23 -5.66
CA ASN A 213 3.60 -18.61 -5.95
C ASN A 213 3.44 -17.10 -6.08
N PHE A 214 4.47 -16.37 -5.68
CA PHE A 214 4.53 -14.94 -5.92
C PHE A 214 5.98 -14.50 -6.05
N SER A 215 6.17 -13.33 -6.65
CA SER A 215 7.44 -12.62 -6.62
C SER A 215 7.26 -11.23 -6.08
N ILE A 216 8.31 -10.67 -5.49
CA ILE A 216 8.41 -9.29 -5.08
C ILE A 216 9.32 -8.60 -6.08
N LEU A 217 8.81 -7.54 -6.70
CA LEU A 217 9.55 -6.62 -7.56
C LEU A 217 9.87 -5.38 -6.74
N THR A 218 11.15 -4.99 -6.69
CA THR A 218 11.57 -3.72 -6.07
C THR A 218 12.22 -2.83 -7.11
N THR A 219 11.96 -1.53 -7.04
CA THR A 219 12.57 -0.50 -7.89
C THR A 219 12.98 0.68 -7.01
N GLY A 220 14.22 1.13 -7.09
CA GLY A 220 14.77 2.14 -6.18
C GLY A 220 16.04 2.81 -6.68
N ILE A 221 16.59 3.72 -5.89
CA ILE A 221 17.93 4.32 -6.11
C ILE A 221 19.04 3.25 -6.10
N ASN A 222 18.82 2.14 -5.39
CA ASN A 222 19.73 1.01 -5.30
C ASN A 222 18.94 -0.30 -5.11
N THR A 223 19.61 -1.44 -4.99
CA THR A 223 18.94 -2.72 -4.70
C THR A 223 18.51 -2.80 -3.23
N ILE A 224 17.34 -3.39 -2.94
CA ILE A 224 17.01 -3.91 -1.60
C ILE A 224 17.37 -5.40 -1.58
N ILE A 225 18.21 -5.81 -0.63
CA ILE A 225 18.52 -7.23 -0.46
C ILE A 225 17.41 -7.87 0.38
N LEU A 226 16.63 -8.74 -0.25
CA LEU A 226 15.53 -9.47 0.36
C LEU A 226 15.98 -10.85 0.85
N ASN A 227 15.69 -11.17 2.10
CA ASN A 227 16.00 -12.47 2.69
C ASN A 227 14.79 -12.99 3.45
N ARG A 228 14.35 -14.22 3.18
CA ARG A 228 13.36 -14.90 4.01
C ARG A 228 13.80 -14.89 5.48
N TYR A 229 12.89 -14.50 6.36
CA TYR A 229 13.08 -14.33 7.80
C TYR A 229 12.02 -15.15 8.52
N GLY A 230 12.38 -15.82 9.62
CA GLY A 230 11.45 -16.66 10.38
C GLY A 230 11.24 -18.06 9.81
N LYS A 231 11.14 -19.04 10.71
CA LYS A 231 10.56 -20.37 10.51
C LYS A 231 9.51 -20.56 11.60
#